data_AF-A0A6S7B7A4-F1
#
_entry.id   AF-A0A6S7B7A4-F1
#
_cell.length_a   1.000
_cell.length_b   1.000
_cell.length_c   1.000
_cell.angle_alpha   90.00
_cell.angle_beta   90.00
_cell.angle_gamma   90.00
#
_symmetry.space_group_name_H-M   'P 1'
#
loop_
_entity.id
_entity.type
_entity.pdbx_description
1 polymer ?
#
loop_
_entity_poly.entity_id
_entity_poly.type
_entity_poly.pdbx_seq_one_letter_code
_entity_poly.pdbx_strand_id
1 'polypeptide(L)'
;MPSGNLQSDHSELLLEATRAGLGIAGFEIWLIRDLLVSGEVEVALPRYRLENALTGRQIYMAYLPNRRFSTKVRVLREFMAERLKGIGELPDRTLLPSLAAGDPASVRR
;
A
#
# COMPACT_ATOMS: atom_id res chain seq x y z
N MET A 1 2.10 16.15 -15.55
CA MET A 1 1.91 14.79 -15.01
C MET A 1 1.68 13.85 -16.19
N PRO A 2 2.22 12.62 -16.19
CA PRO A 2 1.91 11.65 -17.23
C PRO A 2 0.40 11.34 -17.25
N SER A 3 -0.18 11.25 -18.44
CA SER A 3 -1.61 10.89 -18.63
C SER A 3 -1.71 9.38 -18.82
N GLY A 4 -2.26 8.68 -17.82
CA GLY A 4 -2.62 7.26 -17.94
C GLY A 4 -3.86 7.03 -18.81
N ASN A 5 -4.15 5.77 -19.13
CA ASN A 5 -5.35 5.34 -19.86
C ASN A 5 -6.64 5.43 -19.01
N LEU A 6 -6.51 5.51 -17.68
CA LEU A 6 -7.58 5.78 -16.73
C LEU A 6 -7.04 6.69 -15.61
N GLN A 7 -7.82 7.69 -15.22
CA GLN A 7 -7.49 8.62 -14.14
C GLN A 7 -8.69 8.77 -13.21
N SER A 8 -8.45 8.65 -11.92
CA SER A 8 -9.45 8.82 -10.87
C SER A 8 -8.76 9.17 -9.56
N ASP A 9 -9.47 9.90 -8.71
CA ASP A 9 -9.11 10.13 -7.31
C ASP A 9 -9.62 9.02 -6.38
N HIS A 10 -10.30 8.01 -6.92
CA HIS A 10 -10.86 6.89 -6.18
C HIS A 10 -10.01 5.63 -6.34
N SER A 11 -9.18 5.33 -5.34
CA SER A 11 -8.21 4.23 -5.37
C SER A 11 -8.84 2.85 -5.57
N GLU A 12 -10.04 2.60 -5.02
CA GLU A 12 -10.72 1.30 -5.17
C GLU A 12 -11.16 1.06 -6.62
N LEU A 13 -11.61 2.09 -7.33
CA LEU A 13 -11.95 1.98 -8.76
C LEU A 13 -10.71 1.66 -9.58
N LEU A 14 -9.58 2.32 -9.29
CA LEU A 14 -8.32 2.03 -9.96
C LEU A 14 -7.85 0.61 -9.66
N LEU A 15 -8.04 0.12 -8.43
CA LEU A 15 -7.69 -1.26 -8.05
C LEU A 15 -8.51 -2.28 -8.84
N GLU A 16 -9.83 -2.09 -8.95
CA GLU A 16 -10.69 -2.98 -9.75
C GLU A 16 -10.32 -2.94 -11.23
N ALA A 17 -9.99 -1.77 -11.78
CA ALA A 17 -9.51 -1.66 -13.15
C ALA A 17 -8.16 -2.38 -13.35
N THR A 18 -7.25 -2.31 -12.38
CA THR A 18 -5.98 -3.07 -12.39
C THR A 18 -6.23 -4.58 -12.31
N ARG A 19 -7.12 -5.04 -11.42
CA ARG A 19 -7.51 -6.46 -11.31
C ARG A 19 -8.17 -6.98 -12.58
N ALA A 20 -8.90 -6.12 -13.29
CA ALA A 20 -9.47 -6.43 -14.60
C ALA A 20 -8.44 -6.41 -15.77
N GLY A 21 -7.17 -6.11 -15.49
CA GLY A 21 -6.10 -6.13 -16.49
C GLY A 21 -5.99 -4.87 -17.35
N LEU A 22 -6.59 -3.74 -16.96
CA LEU A 22 -6.53 -2.49 -17.72
C LEU A 22 -5.11 -1.89 -17.78
N GLY A 23 -4.22 -2.28 -16.86
CA GLY A 23 -2.83 -1.85 -16.82
C GLY A 23 -2.21 -1.99 -15.43
N ILE A 24 -1.06 -1.33 -15.24
CA ILE A 24 -0.37 -1.23 -13.95
C ILE A 24 -0.70 0.10 -13.26
N ALA A 25 -0.80 0.08 -11.94
CA ALA A 25 -1.04 1.27 -11.14
C ALA A 25 -0.26 1.20 -9.81
N GLY A 26 -0.03 2.37 -9.20
CA GLY A 26 0.59 2.49 -7.89
C GLY A 26 -0.47 2.52 -6.80
N PHE A 27 -0.31 1.69 -5.76
CA PHE A 27 -1.21 1.64 -4.62
C PHE A 27 -0.42 1.66 -3.32
N GLU A 28 -1.08 2.13 -2.26
CA GLU A 28 -0.58 2.00 -0.91
C GLU A 28 -0.70 0.55 -0.43
N ILE A 29 0.31 0.05 0.28
CA ILE A 29 0.41 -1.38 0.62
C ILE A 29 -0.79 -1.87 1.43
N TRP A 30 -1.33 -1.06 2.33
CA TRP A 30 -2.48 -1.44 3.15
C TRP A 30 -3.75 -1.73 2.35
N LEU A 31 -3.87 -1.21 1.12
CA LEU A 31 -5.01 -1.46 0.25
C LEU A 31 -4.89 -2.79 -0.51
N ILE A 32 -3.67 -3.19 -0.89
CA ILE A 32 -3.43 -4.33 -1.79
C ILE A 32 -2.70 -5.51 -1.15
N ARG A 33 -2.38 -5.43 0.15
CA ARG A 33 -1.62 -6.45 0.88
C ARG A 33 -2.16 -7.85 0.66
N ASP A 34 -3.46 -8.05 0.91
CA ASP A 34 -4.05 -9.38 0.88
C ASP A 34 -4.15 -9.92 -0.55
N LEU A 35 -4.34 -9.03 -1.52
CA LEU A 35 -4.35 -9.37 -2.95
C LEU A 35 -2.96 -9.76 -3.46
N LEU A 36 -1.91 -9.14 -2.92
CA LEU A 36 -0.53 -9.53 -3.21
C LEU A 36 -0.23 -10.93 -2.65
N VAL A 37 -0.72 -11.23 -1.45
CA VAL A 37 -0.56 -12.55 -0.81
C VAL A 37 -1.39 -13.62 -1.53
N SER A 38 -2.60 -13.30 -1.99
CA SER A 38 -3.45 -14.22 -2.75
C SER A 38 -2.96 -14.43 -4.20
N GLY A 39 -2.11 -13.53 -4.71
CA GLY A 39 -1.62 -13.54 -6.08
C GLY A 39 -2.61 -12.99 -7.11
N GLU A 40 -3.67 -12.33 -6.66
CA GLU A 40 -4.62 -11.62 -7.54
C GLU A 40 -4.02 -10.36 -8.17
N VAL A 41 -2.99 -9.80 -7.53
CA VAL A 41 -2.16 -8.73 -8.08
C VAL A 41 -0.69 -9.05 -7.82
N GLU A 42 0.20 -8.45 -8.63
CA GLU A 42 1.63 -8.66 -8.52
C GLU A 42 2.46 -7.38 -8.61
N VAL A 43 3.67 -7.42 -8.06
CA VAL A 43 4.61 -6.30 -8.14
C VAL A 43 5.25 -6.24 -9.53
N ALA A 44 4.92 -5.21 -10.31
CA ALA A 44 5.45 -5.03 -11.67
C ALA A 44 6.90 -4.49 -11.72
N LEU A 45 7.28 -3.61 -10.77
CA LEU A 45 8.56 -2.90 -10.79
C LEU A 45 9.32 -3.06 -9.46
N PRO A 46 9.78 -4.27 -9.12
CA PRO A 46 10.29 -4.60 -7.77
C PRO A 46 11.59 -3.88 -7.36
N ARG A 47 12.29 -3.27 -8.33
CA ARG A 47 13.52 -2.48 -8.09
C ARG A 47 13.26 -1.00 -7.84
N TYR A 48 12.03 -0.54 -8.07
CA TYR A 48 11.66 0.86 -7.96
C TYR A 48 10.81 1.05 -6.71
N ARG A 49 11.10 2.12 -5.96
CA ARG A 49 10.26 2.55 -4.84
C ARG A 49 9.62 3.88 -5.18
N LEU A 50 8.31 3.95 -4.99
CA LEU A 50 7.56 5.19 -5.06
C LEU A 50 7.54 5.78 -3.65
N GLU A 51 8.11 6.98 -3.50
CA GLU A 51 7.98 7.75 -2.27
C GLU A 51 6.90 8.79 -2.47
N ASN A 52 5.82 8.70 -1.69
CA ASN A 52 4.76 9.69 -1.72
C ASN A 52 5.21 10.95 -0.96
N ALA A 53 5.70 11.94 -1.69
CA ALA A 53 6.17 13.20 -1.11
C ALA A 53 5.04 14.04 -0.47
N LEU A 54 3.76 13.76 -0.79
CA LEU A 54 2.62 14.55 -0.33
C LEU A 54 2.07 14.08 1.03
N THR A 55 1.99 12.77 1.26
CA THR A 55 1.47 12.19 2.51
C THR A 55 2.57 11.79 3.50
N GLY A 56 3.83 11.74 3.04
CA GLY A 56 4.94 11.27 3.85
C GLY A 56 4.88 9.76 4.11
N ARG A 57 5.63 9.29 5.12
CA ARG A 57 5.78 7.85 5.42
C ARG A 57 4.79 7.32 6.45
N GLN A 58 3.86 8.14 6.95
CA GLN A 58 3.06 7.82 8.14
C GLN A 58 1.59 8.18 7.96
N ILE A 59 0.71 7.39 8.56
CA ILE A 59 -0.71 7.70 8.71
C ILE A 59 -0.92 8.31 10.09
N TYR A 60 -1.53 9.49 10.15
CA TYR A 60 -1.73 10.23 11.39
C TYR A 60 -3.20 10.18 11.84
N MET A 61 -3.42 10.00 13.14
CA MET A 61 -4.72 10.28 13.76
C MET A 61 -4.72 11.74 14.23
N ALA A 62 -5.43 12.61 13.50
CA ALA A 62 -5.57 14.01 13.85
C ALA A 62 -6.78 14.24 14.77
N TYR A 63 -6.57 14.96 15.87
CA TYR A 63 -7.64 15.38 16.79
C TYR A 63 -7.27 16.69 17.47
N LEU A 64 -8.28 17.46 17.89
CA LEU A 64 -8.06 18.74 18.56
C LEU A 64 -7.32 18.54 19.90
N PRO A 65 -6.38 19.44 20.24
CA PRO A 65 -5.74 19.42 21.55
C PRO A 65 -6.79 19.72 22.63
N ASN A 66 -7.20 18.68 23.36
CA ASN A 66 -8.23 18.79 24.37
C ASN A 66 -7.59 18.93 25.76
N ARG A 67 -7.81 20.08 26.44
CA ARG A 67 -7.24 20.37 27.76
C ARG A 67 -7.56 19.31 28.83
N ARG A 68 -8.61 18.50 28.63
CA ARG A 68 -9.08 17.48 29.58
C ARG A 68 -8.76 16.03 29.18
N PHE A 69 -7.93 15.77 28.17
CA PHE A 69 -7.54 14.42 27.70
C PHE A 69 -8.67 13.38 27.78
N SER A 70 -9.56 13.36 26.78
CA SER A 70 -10.67 12.39 26.71
C SER A 70 -10.16 10.95 26.77
N THR A 71 -10.56 10.20 27.81
CA THR A 71 -10.26 8.77 27.95
C THR A 71 -10.66 7.98 26.71
N LYS A 72 -11.79 8.34 26.08
CA LYS A 72 -12.26 7.68 24.84
C LYS A 72 -11.28 7.85 23.68
N VAL A 73 -10.73 9.06 23.49
CA VAL A 73 -9.73 9.33 22.45
C VAL A 73 -8.44 8.58 22.73
N ARG A 74 -8.00 8.56 24.00
CA ARG A 74 -6.81 7.82 24.40
C ARG A 74 -6.93 6.32 24.10
N VAL A 75 -8.03 5.70 24.51
CA VAL A 75 -8.30 4.27 24.27
C VAL A 75 -8.42 3.97 22.78
N LEU A 76 -9.13 4.80 22.02
CA LEU A 76 -9.23 4.63 20.56
C LEU A 76 -7.86 4.71 19.88
N ARG A 77 -7.03 5.70 20.26
CA ARG A 77 -5.67 5.83 19.73
C ARG A 77 -4.82 4.60 20.03
N GLU A 78 -4.85 4.12 21.27
CA GLU A 78 -4.10 2.92 21.69
C GLU A 78 -4.56 1.69 20.92
N PHE A 79 -5.88 1.48 20.80
CA PHE A 79 -6.47 0.40 20.03
C PHE A 79 -6.07 0.44 18.55
N MET A 80 -6.17 1.61 17.92
CA MET A 80 -5.82 1.78 16.50
C MET A 80 -4.32 1.58 16.27
N ALA A 81 -3.46 2.11 17.15
CA ALA A 81 -2.02 1.92 17.04
C ALA A 81 -1.61 0.45 17.15
N GLU A 82 -2.29 -0.32 18.00
CA GLU A 82 -2.08 -1.75 18.13
C GLU A 82 -2.56 -2.50 16.88
N ARG A 83 -3.81 -2.26 16.44
CA ARG A 83 -4.44 -2.99 15.34
C ARG A 83 -3.86 -2.68 13.97
N LEU A 84 -3.37 -1.46 13.77
CA LEU A 84 -2.80 -1.01 12.50
C LEU A 84 -1.27 -1.16 12.46
N LYS A 85 -0.67 -1.75 13.51
CA LYS A 85 0.77 -1.97 13.55
C LYS A 85 1.20 -2.83 12.37
N GLY A 86 2.12 -2.31 11.57
CA GLY A 86 2.66 -2.99 10.39
C GLY A 86 1.74 -3.02 9.16
N ILE A 87 0.57 -2.35 9.18
CA ILE A 87 -0.40 -2.42 8.07
C ILE A 87 0.15 -1.95 6.71
N GLY A 88 1.19 -1.11 6.71
CA GLY A 88 1.87 -0.65 5.49
C GLY A 88 3.13 -1.44 5.10
N GLU A 89 3.51 -2.48 5.84
CA GLU A 89 4.73 -3.25 5.56
C GLU A 89 4.54 -4.23 4.40
N LEU A 90 5.41 -4.23 3.39
CA LEU A 90 5.29 -5.22 2.31
C LEU A 90 5.30 -6.65 2.90
N PRO A 91 4.42 -7.57 2.46
CA PRO A 91 4.51 -8.97 2.86
C PRO A 91 5.90 -9.55 2.59
N ASP A 92 6.27 -10.58 3.36
CA ASP A 92 7.53 -11.29 3.16
C ASP A 92 7.67 -11.70 1.70
N ARG A 93 8.87 -11.49 1.12
CA ARG A 93 9.13 -11.79 -0.30
C ARG A 93 8.85 -13.25 -0.68
N THR A 94 8.95 -14.17 0.28
CA THR A 94 8.64 -15.60 0.10
C THR A 94 7.15 -15.84 -0.14
N LEU A 95 6.28 -14.93 0.33
CA LEU A 95 4.84 -14.98 0.13
C LEU A 95 4.39 -14.29 -1.16
N LEU A 96 5.33 -13.71 -1.92
CA LEU A 96 5.06 -12.93 -3.12
C LEU A 96 5.64 -13.65 -4.35
N PRO A 97 4.81 -14.41 -5.09
CA PRO A 97 5.27 -15.24 -6.21
C PRO A 97 6.09 -14.47 -7.24
N SER A 98 5.70 -13.22 -7.54
CA SER A 98 6.34 -12.40 -8.56
C SER A 98 7.71 -11.85 -8.16
N LEU A 99 8.01 -11.77 -6.86
CA LEU A 99 9.29 -11.27 -6.34
C LEU A 99 10.37 -12.34 -6.28
N ALA A 100 10.00 -13.63 -6.30
CA ALA A 100 10.94 -14.75 -6.35
C ALA A 100 11.60 -14.91 -7.75
N ALA A 101 10.89 -14.54 -8.82
CA ALA A 101 11.37 -14.69 -10.20
C ALA A 101 12.41 -13.62 -10.64
N GLY A 102 12.65 -12.59 -9.83
CA GLY A 102 13.53 -11.45 -10.16
C GLY A 102 15.02 -11.63 -9.85
N ASP A 103 15.48 -12.85 -9.58
CA ASP A 103 16.88 -13.18 -9.26
C ASP A 103 17.83 -12.75 -10.41
N PRO A 104 19.01 -12.17 -10.15
CA PRO A 104 19.80 -11.40 -11.12
C PRO A 104 20.48 -12.24 -12.22
N ALA A 105 20.27 -13.56 -12.26
CA ALA A 105 20.88 -14.47 -13.23
C ALA A 105 20.10 -14.57 -14.56
N SER A 106 18.85 -14.09 -14.64
CA SER A 106 17.97 -14.29 -15.81
C SER A 106 18.00 -13.16 -16.85
N VAL A 107 18.60 -12.00 -16.54
CA VAL A 107 18.72 -10.85 -17.48
C VAL A 107 20.16 -10.71 -18.01
N ARG A 108 20.75 -11.84 -18.38
CA ARG A 108 21.90 -11.92 -19.28
C ARG A 108 21.64 -13.02 -20.31
N ARG A 109 20.84 -12.71 -21.32
CA ARG A 109 20.91 -13.34 -22.64
C ARG A 109 20.31 -12.41 -23.68
#